data_AF-A0A3B1BFW1-F1
#
_entry.id   AF-A0A3B1BFW1-F1
#
_cell.length_a   1.000
_cell.length_b   1.000
_cell.length_c   1.000
_cell.angle_alpha   90.00
_cell.angle_beta   90.00
_cell.angle_gamma   90.00
#
_symmetry.space_group_name_H-M   'P 1'
#
loop_
_entity.id
_entity.type
_entity.pdbx_description
1 polymer ?
#
loop_
_entity_poly.entity_id
_entity_poly.type
_entity_poly.pdbx_seq_one_letter_code
_entity_poly.pdbx_strand_id
1 'polypeptide(L)' 'MRSKRQAKTNDPSVNELEADVAYFDARLSMLGKPVTRYQKAQEVAYRLLEGLLIKNLVRKRNKLLHRVRSKKQQS' A
#
# COMPACT_ATOMS: atom_id res chain seq x y z
N MET A 1 12.08 31.26 -16.09
CA MET A 1 10.94 30.76 -15.28
C MET A 1 10.99 29.23 -15.23
N ARG A 2 11.28 28.63 -14.07
CA ARG A 2 11.40 27.17 -13.90
C ARG A 2 9.99 26.59 -13.68
N SER A 3 9.44 25.95 -14.70
CA SER A 3 8.16 25.24 -14.59
C SER A 3 8.30 24.11 -13.56
N LYS A 4 7.70 24.30 -12.38
CA LYS A 4 7.53 23.23 -11.39
C LYS A 4 6.48 22.27 -11.94
N ARG A 5 6.89 21.32 -12.79
CA ARG A 5 6.08 20.13 -13.08
C ARG A 5 5.96 19.38 -11.75
N GLN A 6 4.88 19.64 -11.01
CA GLN A 6 4.46 18.76 -9.94
C GLN A 6 4.19 17.42 -10.61
N ALA A 7 5.05 16.42 -10.34
CA ALA A 7 4.74 15.06 -10.72
C ALA A 7 3.39 14.73 -10.11
N LYS A 8 2.36 14.52 -10.94
CA LYS A 8 1.13 13.87 -10.49
C LYS A 8 1.58 12.51 -9.97
N THR A 9 1.76 12.39 -8.67
CA THR A 9 1.89 11.09 -8.02
C THR A 9 0.55 10.41 -8.26
N ASN A 10 0.53 9.51 -9.25
CA ASN A 10 -0.67 8.72 -9.55
C ASN A 10 -1.06 8.00 -8.26
N ASP A 11 -2.28 8.22 -7.80
CA ASP A 11 -2.82 7.56 -6.61
C ASP A 11 -2.98 6.06 -6.94
N PRO A 12 -2.19 5.16 -6.33
CA PRO A 12 -2.05 3.77 -6.77
C PRO A 12 -3.38 3.02 -6.70
N SER A 13 -3.78 2.35 -7.77
CA SER A 13 -5.02 1.60 -7.87
C SER A 13 -5.14 0.52 -6.77
N VAL A 14 -6.36 0.01 -6.57
CA VAL A 14 -6.60 -1.07 -5.59
C VAL A 14 -5.76 -2.31 -5.93
N ASN A 15 -5.69 -2.67 -7.21
CA ASN A 15 -4.92 -3.83 -7.67
C ASN A 15 -3.41 -3.66 -7.46
N GLU A 16 -2.87 -2.45 -7.69
CA GLU A 16 -1.46 -2.14 -7.43
C GLU A 16 -1.15 -2.28 -5.93
N LEU A 17 -2.01 -1.76 -5.06
CA LEU A 17 -1.85 -1.90 -3.62
C LEU A 17 -1.96 -3.37 -3.16
N GLU A 18 -2.82 -4.17 -3.76
CA GLU A 18 -2.92 -5.61 -3.47
C GLU A 18 -1.67 -6.37 -3.89
N ALA A 19 -1.14 -6.07 -5.08
CA ALA A 19 0.12 -6.65 -5.54
C ALA A 19 1.28 -6.30 -4.61
N ASP A 20 1.37 -5.04 -4.16
CA ASP A 20 2.41 -4.61 -3.22
C ASP A 20 2.28 -5.31 -1.87
N VAL A 21 1.05 -5.46 -1.33
CA VAL A 21 0.83 -6.22 -0.09
C VAL A 21 1.27 -7.68 -0.25
N ALA A 22 0.85 -8.34 -1.33
CA ALA A 22 1.24 -9.73 -1.60
C ALA A 22 2.76 -9.89 -1.76
N TYR A 23 3.43 -8.91 -2.36
CA TYR A 23 4.89 -8.89 -2.47
C TYR A 23 5.57 -8.84 -1.08
N PHE A 24 5.13 -7.94 -0.20
CA PHE A 24 5.73 -7.84 1.14
C PHE A 24 5.43 -9.04 2.02
N ASP A 25 4.22 -9.61 1.93
CA ASP A 25 3.84 -10.84 2.64
C ASP A 25 4.73 -12.03 2.22
N ALA A 26 4.91 -12.22 0.91
CA ALA A 26 5.81 -13.22 0.36
C ALA A 26 7.26 -12.97 0.80
N ARG A 27 7.72 -11.71 0.77
CA ARG A 27 9.07 -11.34 1.17
C ARG A 27 9.33 -11.60 2.65
N LEU A 28 8.36 -11.31 3.52
CA LEU A 28 8.41 -11.59 4.95
C LEU A 28 8.40 -13.10 5.24
N SER A 29 7.63 -13.87 4.48
CA SER A 29 7.57 -15.34 4.58
C SER A 29 8.91 -16.00 4.17
N MET A 30 9.63 -15.39 3.23
CA MET A 30 10.96 -15.84 2.80
C MET A 30 12.09 -15.38 3.73
N LEU A 31 11.85 -14.42 4.63
CA LEU A 31 12.85 -13.99 5.58
C LEU A 31 13.02 -15.08 6.64
N GLY A 32 14.20 -15.71 6.66
CA GLY A 32 14.62 -16.54 7.78
C GLY A 32 14.82 -15.71 9.06
N LYS A 33 15.21 -16.39 10.15
CA LYS A 33 15.49 -15.74 11.43
C LYS A 33 16.61 -14.69 11.27
N PRO A 34 16.38 -13.41 11.64
CA PRO A 34 17.41 -12.39 11.51
C PRO A 34 18.59 -12.68 12.45
N VAL A 35 19.80 -12.67 11.90
CA VAL A 35 21.06 -12.93 12.60
C VAL A 35 21.78 -11.62 12.91
N THR A 36 21.60 -10.60 12.05
CA THR A 36 22.24 -9.29 12.21
C THR A 36 21.25 -8.19 12.59
N ARG A 37 21.75 -7.09 13.17
CA ARG A 37 20.96 -5.88 13.43
C ARG A 37 20.34 -5.30 12.14
N TYR A 38 21.05 -5.40 11.02
CA TYR A 38 20.56 -4.96 9.73
C TYR A 38 19.39 -5.81 9.23
N GLN A 39 19.47 -7.13 9.36
CA GLN A 39 18.37 -8.03 8.99
C GLN A 39 17.14 -7.77 9.87
N LYS A 40 17.33 -7.55 11.17
CA LYS A 40 16.24 -7.18 12.08
C LYS A 40 15.61 -5.84 11.69
N ALA A 41 16.41 -4.84 11.35
CA ALA A 41 15.90 -3.53 10.90
C ALA A 41 15.14 -3.66 9.56
N GLN A 42 15.62 -4.50 8.65
CA GLN A 42 14.96 -4.80 7.38
C GLN A 42 13.60 -5.46 7.59
N GLU A 43 13.52 -6.47 8.45
CA GLU A 43 12.25 -7.13 8.78
C GLU A 43 11.24 -6.12 9.37
N VAL A 44 11.68 -5.28 10.31
CA VAL A 44 10.83 -4.22 10.90
C VAL A 44 10.34 -3.26 9.82
N ALA A 45 11.22 -2.83 8.91
CA ALA A 45 10.85 -1.94 7.82
C ALA A 45 9.80 -2.58 6.88
N TYR A 46 9.96 -3.86 6.52
CA TYR A 46 8.99 -4.56 5.68
C TYR A 46 7.63 -4.72 6.34
N ARG A 47 7.58 -5.09 7.63
CA ARG A 47 6.32 -5.17 8.39
C ARG A 47 5.61 -3.80 8.46
N LEU A 48 6.38 -2.73 8.66
CA LEU A 48 5.82 -1.37 8.67
C LEU A 48 5.25 -0.97 7.31
N LEU A 49 5.97 -1.27 6.22
CA LEU A 49 5.53 -0.98 4.86
C LEU A 49 4.26 -1.76 4.50
N GLU A 50 4.24 -3.06 4.75
CA GLU A 50 3.07 -3.92 4.57
C GLU A 50 1.86 -3.36 5.34
N GLY A 51 2.03 -3.01 6.62
CA GLY A 51 0.96 -2.45 7.43
C GLY A 51 0.42 -1.11 6.90
N LEU A 52 1.28 -0.25 6.35
CA LEU A 52 0.86 1.00 5.70
C LEU A 52 0.10 0.74 4.41
N LEU A 53 0.54 -0.21 3.59
CA LEU A 53 -0.13 -0.61 2.36
C LEU A 53 -1.53 -1.17 2.63
N ILE A 54 -1.67 -2.06 3.62
CA ILE A 54 -2.96 -2.61 4.05
C ILE A 54 -3.90 -1.49 4.50
N LYS A 55 -3.43 -0.55 5.32
CA LYS A 55 -4.24 0.60 5.76
C LYS A 55 -4.72 1.46 4.59
N ASN A 56 -3.84 1.70 3.61
CA ASN A 56 -4.20 2.45 2.42
C ASN A 56 -5.20 1.70 1.54
N LEU A 57 -5.02 0.39 1.37
CA LEU A 57 -5.94 -0.48 0.64
C LEU A 57 -7.34 -0.47 1.24
N VAL A 58 -7.45 -0.65 2.57
CA VAL A 58 -8.73 -0.58 3.30
C VAL A 58 -9.39 0.78 3.11
N ARG A 59 -8.63 1.86 3.28
CA ARG A 59 -9.13 3.23 3.09
C ARG A 59 -9.64 3.43 1.65
N LYS A 60 -8.94 2.91 0.65
CA LYS A 60 -9.32 3.06 -0.76
C LYS A 60 -10.56 2.25 -1.12
N ARG A 61 -10.65 1.00 -0.65
CA ARG A 61 -11.84 0.15 -0.78
C ARG A 61 -13.07 0.80 -0.13
N ASN A 62 -12.95 1.33 1.08
CA ASN A 62 -14.04 2.03 1.75
C ASN A 62 -14.52 3.25 0.96
N LYS A 63 -13.59 4.07 0.44
CA LYS A 63 -13.93 5.21 -0.43
C LYS A 63 -14.69 4.78 -1.69
N LEU A 64 -14.29 3.68 -2.32
CA LEU A 64 -14.99 3.14 -3.49
C LEU A 64 -16.41 2.66 -3.14
N LEU A 65 -16.57 1.94 -2.03
CA LEU A 65 -17.88 1.48 -1.55
C LEU A 65 -18.84 2.64 -1.28
N HIS A 66 -18.36 3.71 -0.64
CA HIS A 66 -19.16 4.92 -0.43
C HIS A 66 -19.59 5.56 -1.75
N ARG A 67 -18.68 5.71 -2.73
CA ARG A 67 -19.00 6.26 -4.05
C ARG A 67 -20.04 5.44 -4.80
N VAL A 68 -19.96 4.11 -4.73
CA VAL A 68 -20.93 3.20 -5.36
C VAL A 68 -22.31 3.35 -4.71
N ARG A 69 -22.36 3.41 -3.36
CA ARG A 69 -23.63 3.62 -2.63
C ARG A 69 -24.28 4.97 -2.96
N SER A 70 -23.50 6.05 -3.02
CA SER A 70 -24.02 7.37 -3.38
C SER A 70 -24.56 7.44 -4.80
N LYS A 71 -23.93 6.74 -5.77
CA LYS A 71 -24.44 6.66 -7.14
C LYS A 71 -25.78 5.89 -7.24
N LYS A 72 -25.98 4.85 -6.43
CA LYS A 72 -27.21 4.05 -6.44
C LYS A 72 -28.43 4.80 -5.88
N GLN A 73 -28.24 5.85 -5.09
CA GLN A 73 -29.34 6.67 -4.54
C GLN A 73 -29.75 7.84 -5.45
N GLN A 74 -28.99 8.11 -6.52
CA GLN A 74 -29.26 9.18 -7.49
C GLN A 74 -29.85 8.67 -8.82
N SER A 75 -29.93 7.35 -9.00
CA SER A 75 -30.71 6.67 -10.06
C SER A 75 -31.99 6.11 -9.45
#